data_AF-A0A2K9D4X7-F1
#
_entry.id   AF-A0A2K9D4X7-F1
#
_cell.length_a   1.000
_cell.length_b   1.000
_cell.length_c   1.000
_cell.angle_alpha   90.00
_cell.angle_beta   90.00
_cell.angle_gamma   90.00
#
_symmetry.space_group_name_H-M   'P 1'
#
loop_
_entity.id
_entity.type
_entity.pdbx_description
1 polymer ?
#
loop_
_entity_poly.entity_id
_entity_poly.type
_entity_poly.pdbx_seq_one_letter_code
_entity_poly.pdbx_strand_id
1 'polypeptide(L)'
;MIRRLWSASVWAPGVVPVDDSWRTAKRLWLPLYDLILIGAGITAVVFGSRLLDRLYGNFTDVIGTVFALVAFACLVGVGWPRLWPVEIVGKILLVGMIVGYVFAIILSPSPEQLAAKEAPSWFITCMLVGLTPLPLARLDRLIDEWVRRRAVRRREALNAVL
;
A
#
# COMPACT_ATOMS: atom_id res chain seq x y z
N MET A 1 -1.55 -22.27 -18.80
CA MET A 1 -1.81 -21.59 -17.51
C MET A 1 -1.39 -20.11 -17.53
N ILE A 2 -0.16 -19.79 -17.95
CA ILE A 2 0.40 -18.42 -18.02
C ILE A 2 -0.48 -17.44 -18.82
N ARG A 3 -1.00 -17.86 -20.00
CA ARG A 3 -1.93 -17.04 -20.80
C ARG A 3 -3.18 -16.59 -20.04
N ARG A 4 -3.73 -17.45 -19.17
CA ARG A 4 -4.92 -17.14 -18.36
C ARG A 4 -4.61 -16.15 -17.22
N LEU A 5 -3.41 -16.26 -16.63
CA LEU A 5 -2.95 -15.33 -15.60
C LEU A 5 -2.67 -13.95 -16.19
N TRP A 6 -2.04 -13.90 -17.37
CA TRP A 6 -1.78 -12.67 -18.09
C TRP A 6 -3.07 -11.97 -18.50
N SER A 7 -4.03 -12.69 -19.10
CA SER A 7 -5.32 -12.13 -19.54
C SER A 7 -6.17 -11.58 -18.39
N ALA A 8 -5.92 -12.02 -17.15
CA ALA A 8 -6.61 -11.54 -15.96
C ALA A 8 -5.88 -10.37 -15.26
N SER A 9 -4.70 -9.98 -15.76
CA SER A 9 -3.89 -8.93 -15.17
C SER A 9 -4.30 -7.52 -15.64
N VAL A 10 -3.96 -6.50 -14.85
CA VAL A 10 -4.25 -5.09 -15.19
C VAL A 10 -3.60 -4.63 -16.51
N TRP A 11 -2.52 -5.31 -16.92
CA TRP A 11 -1.80 -5.04 -18.16
C TRP A 11 -2.44 -5.68 -19.39
N ALA A 12 -3.34 -6.65 -19.23
CA ALA A 12 -4.03 -7.23 -20.38
C ALA A 12 -4.95 -6.21 -21.08
N PRO A 13 -5.03 -6.29 -22.42
CA PRO A 13 -5.96 -5.47 -23.19
C PRO A 13 -7.42 -5.78 -22.78
N GLY A 14 -8.23 -4.74 -22.61
CA GLY A 14 -9.65 -4.87 -22.25
C GLY A 14 -9.97 -5.02 -20.75
N VAL A 15 -8.98 -5.29 -19.88
CA VAL A 15 -9.23 -5.42 -18.43
C VAL A 15 -9.49 -4.08 -17.76
N VAL A 16 -8.81 -3.02 -18.20
CA VAL A 16 -9.04 -1.64 -17.75
C VAL A 16 -9.69 -0.88 -18.91
N PRO A 17 -10.86 -0.23 -18.72
CA PRO A 17 -11.53 0.56 -19.76
C PRO A 17 -10.63 1.68 -20.35
N VAL A 18 -10.89 2.09 -21.60
CA VAL A 18 -10.06 3.09 -22.33
C VAL A 18 -10.28 4.50 -21.84
N ASP A 19 -11.49 4.75 -21.41
CA ASP A 19 -12.01 5.96 -20.79
C ASP A 19 -11.69 6.06 -19.28
N ASP A 20 -11.07 5.04 -18.67
CA ASP A 20 -10.69 5.09 -17.26
C ASP A 20 -9.53 6.09 -17.05
N SER A 21 -9.85 7.24 -16.47
CA SER A 21 -8.88 8.30 -16.11
C SER A 21 -7.76 7.83 -15.18
N TRP A 22 -7.94 6.68 -14.50
CA TRP A 22 -6.94 6.07 -13.64
C TRP A 22 -6.15 4.93 -14.27
N ARG A 23 -6.32 4.69 -15.56
CA ARG A 23 -5.62 3.61 -16.28
C ARG A 23 -4.11 3.66 -16.07
N THR A 24 -3.50 4.83 -16.25
CA THR A 24 -2.04 5.01 -16.08
C THR A 24 -1.63 4.76 -14.63
N ALA A 25 -2.42 5.25 -13.67
CA ALA A 25 -2.16 4.99 -12.26
C ALA A 25 -2.22 3.49 -11.93
N LYS A 26 -3.25 2.78 -12.40
CA LYS A 26 -3.44 1.34 -12.19
C LYS A 26 -2.33 0.49 -12.81
N ARG A 27 -1.82 0.87 -13.98
CA ARG A 27 -0.85 0.06 -14.75
C ARG A 27 0.60 0.38 -14.46
N LEU A 28 0.91 1.60 -14.05
CA LEU A 28 2.27 2.08 -13.88
C LEU A 28 2.54 2.54 -12.46
N TRP A 29 1.78 3.52 -11.95
CA TRP A 29 2.11 4.17 -10.68
C TRP A 29 1.85 3.30 -9.45
N LEU A 30 0.73 2.58 -9.37
CA LEU A 30 0.46 1.67 -8.24
C LEU A 30 1.47 0.52 -8.20
N PRO A 31 1.76 -0.21 -9.30
CA PRO A 31 2.78 -1.25 -9.27
C PRO A 31 4.17 -0.70 -8.95
N LEU A 32 4.55 0.45 -9.51
CA LEU A 32 5.84 1.08 -9.22
C LEU A 32 5.95 1.46 -7.74
N TYR A 33 4.88 2.02 -7.18
CA TYR A 33 4.81 2.35 -5.76
C TYR A 33 5.00 1.11 -4.88
N ASP A 34 4.23 0.05 -5.14
CA ASP A 34 4.32 -1.18 -4.36
C ASP A 34 5.72 -1.81 -4.51
N LEU A 35 6.35 -1.75 -5.69
CA LEU A 35 7.74 -2.20 -5.93
C LEU A 35 8.77 -1.39 -5.14
N ILE A 36 8.63 -0.06 -5.06
CA ILE A 36 9.52 0.78 -4.25
C ILE A 36 9.42 0.39 -2.78
N LEU A 37 8.22 0.10 -2.28
CA LEU A 37 8.01 -0.30 -0.89
C LEU A 37 8.54 -1.71 -0.58
N ILE A 38 8.40 -2.65 -1.52
CA ILE A 38 9.05 -3.96 -1.43
C ILE A 38 10.57 -3.77 -1.34
N GLY A 39 11.14 -2.96 -2.23
CA GLY A 39 12.56 -2.63 -2.23
C GLY A 39 13.00 -2.02 -0.90
N ALA A 40 12.25 -1.05 -0.38
CA ALA A 40 12.52 -0.42 0.91
C ALA A 40 12.51 -1.44 2.06
N GLY A 41 11.51 -2.32 2.13
CA GLY A 41 11.44 -3.38 3.14
C GLY A 41 12.61 -4.37 3.04
N ILE A 42 12.97 -4.81 1.84
CA ILE A 42 14.14 -5.68 1.62
C ILE A 42 15.43 -4.97 2.04
N THR A 43 15.62 -3.70 1.66
CA THR A 43 16.82 -2.96 2.05
C THR A 43 16.93 -2.78 3.55
N ALA A 44 15.81 -2.60 4.26
CA ALA A 44 15.79 -2.51 5.71
C ALA A 44 16.25 -3.80 6.38
N VAL A 45 15.91 -4.97 5.82
CA VAL A 45 16.33 -6.29 6.34
C VAL A 45 17.78 -6.58 5.98
N VAL A 46 18.22 -6.28 4.76
CA VAL A 46 19.56 -6.66 4.28
C VAL A 46 20.65 -5.73 4.80
N PHE A 47 20.39 -4.43 4.84
CA PHE A 47 21.39 -3.42 5.21
C PHE A 47 21.15 -2.83 6.60
N GLY A 48 20.06 -3.22 7.26
CA GLY A 48 19.60 -2.57 8.48
C GLY A 48 19.04 -1.17 8.21
N SER A 49 18.50 -0.55 9.25
CA SER A 49 18.10 0.84 9.20
C SER A 49 18.30 1.44 10.58
N ARG A 50 19.26 2.36 10.70
CA ARG A 50 19.56 3.03 11.97
C ARG A 50 18.30 3.62 12.64
N LEU A 51 17.35 4.10 11.84
CA LEU A 51 16.10 4.65 12.34
C LEU A 51 15.16 3.54 12.85
N LEU A 52 15.04 2.43 12.11
CA LEU A 52 14.20 1.29 12.53
C LEU A 52 14.81 0.56 13.73
N ASP A 53 16.12 0.31 13.73
CA ASP A 53 16.86 -0.34 14.83
C ASP A 53 16.73 0.46 16.12
N ARG A 54 16.73 1.78 16.00
CA ARG A 54 16.49 2.64 17.15
C ARG A 54 15.04 2.57 17.65
N LEU A 55 14.07 2.45 16.76
CA LEU A 55 12.64 2.45 17.12
C LEU A 55 12.15 1.07 17.59
N TYR A 56 12.70 0.00 17.03
CA TYR A 56 12.18 -1.36 17.17
C TYR A 56 13.22 -2.38 17.66
N GLY A 57 14.50 -2.01 17.72
CA GLY A 57 15.58 -2.86 18.21
C GLY A 57 15.64 -4.19 17.46
N ASN A 58 15.55 -5.28 18.21
CA ASN A 58 15.60 -6.64 17.67
C ASN A 58 14.43 -6.99 16.74
N PHE A 59 13.39 -6.15 16.65
CA PHE A 59 12.24 -6.37 15.78
C PHE A 59 12.36 -5.70 14.40
N THR A 60 13.44 -4.98 14.10
CA THR A 60 13.62 -4.31 12.80
C THR A 60 13.45 -5.26 11.62
N ASP A 61 14.15 -6.40 11.64
CA ASP A 61 14.12 -7.36 10.54
C ASP A 61 12.72 -7.95 10.34
N VAL A 62 12.01 -8.19 11.45
CA VAL A 62 10.62 -8.69 11.42
C VAL A 62 9.71 -7.64 10.79
N ILE A 63 9.80 -6.38 11.20
CA ILE A 63 8.97 -5.30 10.68
C ILE A 63 9.29 -5.03 9.20
N GLY A 64 10.57 -5.02 8.82
CA GLY A 64 11.00 -4.87 7.43
C GLY A 64 10.48 -6.00 6.53
N THR A 65 10.54 -7.25 7.03
CA THR A 65 10.01 -8.43 6.33
C THR A 65 8.50 -8.35 6.18
N VAL A 66 7.76 -8.04 7.25
CA VAL A 66 6.30 -7.88 7.21
C VAL A 66 5.92 -6.75 6.25
N PHE A 67 6.63 -5.63 6.27
CA PHE A 67 6.39 -4.51 5.36
C PHE A 67 6.57 -4.93 3.89
N ALA A 68 7.66 -5.64 3.57
CA ALA A 68 7.90 -6.15 2.23
C ALA A 68 6.81 -7.15 1.78
N LEU A 69 6.37 -8.04 2.67
CA LEU A 69 5.30 -9.01 2.37
C LEU A 69 3.96 -8.33 2.14
N VAL A 70 3.61 -7.32 2.95
CA VAL A 70 2.38 -6.54 2.78
C VAL A 70 2.43 -5.75 1.46
N ALA A 71 3.55 -5.11 1.14
CA ALA A 71 3.73 -4.41 -0.13
C ALA A 71 3.66 -5.37 -1.33
N PHE A 72 4.20 -6.59 -1.20
CA PHE A 72 4.06 -7.64 -2.20
C PHE A 72 2.61 -8.09 -2.39
N ALA A 73 1.86 -8.28 -1.29
CA ALA A 73 0.43 -8.59 -1.37
C ALA A 73 -0.36 -7.46 -2.06
N CYS A 74 -0.01 -6.20 -1.81
CA CYS A 74 -0.56 -5.04 -2.53
C CYS A 74 -0.26 -5.10 -4.03
N LEU A 75 0.99 -5.39 -4.41
CA LEU A 75 1.39 -5.51 -5.82
C LEU A 75 0.59 -6.61 -6.53
N VAL A 76 0.40 -7.75 -5.89
CA VAL A 76 -0.42 -8.84 -6.42
C VAL A 76 -1.90 -8.43 -6.49
N GLY A 77 -2.43 -7.74 -5.49
CA GLY A 77 -3.79 -7.20 -5.50
C GLY A 77 -4.05 -6.24 -6.68
N VAL A 78 -3.12 -5.29 -6.88
CA VAL A 78 -3.16 -4.34 -8.01
C VAL A 78 -3.03 -5.06 -9.35
N GLY A 79 -2.15 -6.06 -9.42
CA GLY A 79 -1.88 -6.83 -10.63
C GLY A 79 -3.10 -7.62 -11.11
N TRP A 80 -3.93 -8.13 -10.19
CA TRP A 80 -5.12 -8.94 -10.51
C TRP A 80 -6.40 -8.36 -9.90
N PRO A 81 -7.27 -7.70 -10.69
CA PRO A 81 -8.49 -7.04 -10.19
C PRO A 81 -9.48 -7.95 -9.45
N ARG A 82 -9.39 -9.28 -9.65
CA ARG A 82 -10.20 -10.27 -8.91
C ARG A 82 -9.78 -10.37 -7.44
N LEU A 83 -8.54 -10.06 -7.11
CA LEU A 83 -7.99 -10.07 -5.75
C LEU A 83 -8.19 -8.72 -5.02
N TRP A 84 -9.21 -7.95 -5.42
CA TRP A 84 -9.54 -6.66 -4.80
C TRP A 84 -9.68 -6.68 -3.27
N PRO A 85 -10.16 -7.76 -2.59
CA PRO A 85 -10.20 -7.76 -1.12
C PRO A 85 -8.79 -7.78 -0.51
N VAL A 86 -7.86 -8.52 -1.14
CA VAL A 86 -6.46 -8.59 -0.73
C VAL A 86 -5.81 -7.22 -0.91
N GLU A 87 -6.12 -6.53 -2.01
CA GLU A 87 -5.65 -5.16 -2.24
C GLU A 87 -6.13 -4.19 -1.15
N ILE A 88 -7.41 -4.25 -0.75
CA ILE A 88 -7.96 -3.40 0.31
C ILE A 88 -7.26 -3.67 1.64
N VAL A 89 -7.22 -4.93 2.09
CA VAL A 89 -6.61 -5.28 3.37
C VAL A 89 -5.12 -4.93 3.37
N GLY A 90 -4.42 -5.25 2.29
CA GLY A 90 -3.01 -4.93 2.10
C GLY A 90 -2.77 -3.42 2.21
N LYS A 91 -3.56 -2.59 1.50
CA LYS A 91 -3.37 -1.13 1.52
C LYS A 91 -3.75 -0.51 2.86
N ILE A 92 -4.75 -1.04 3.57
CA ILE A 92 -5.07 -0.61 4.95
C ILE A 92 -3.89 -0.90 5.88
N LEU A 93 -3.35 -2.12 5.84
CA LEU A 93 -2.19 -2.49 6.64
C LEU A 93 -0.96 -1.64 6.28
N LEU A 94 -0.69 -1.46 4.99
CA LEU A 94 0.44 -0.68 4.48
C LEU A 94 0.36 0.78 4.93
N VAL A 95 -0.79 1.43 4.78
CA VAL A 95 -1.01 2.80 5.25
C VAL A 95 -0.88 2.86 6.78
N GLY A 96 -1.46 1.89 7.50
CA GLY A 96 -1.33 1.79 8.95
C GLY A 96 0.12 1.69 9.42
N MET A 97 0.94 0.88 8.74
CA MET A 97 2.37 0.77 9.02
C MET A 97 3.12 2.07 8.74
N ILE A 98 2.84 2.75 7.62
CA ILE A 98 3.47 4.05 7.29
C ILE A 98 3.09 5.11 8.33
N VAL A 99 1.81 5.23 8.65
CA VAL A 99 1.32 6.19 9.65
C VAL A 99 1.90 5.87 11.02
N GLY A 100 1.87 4.61 11.45
CA GLY A 100 2.46 4.16 12.70
C GLY A 100 3.95 4.49 12.79
N TYR A 101 4.69 4.31 11.69
CA TYR A 101 6.11 4.66 11.62
C TYR A 101 6.34 6.17 11.70
N VAL A 102 5.53 6.98 11.00
CA VAL A 102 5.56 8.45 11.12
C VAL A 102 5.33 8.89 12.57
N PHE A 103 4.33 8.33 13.25
CA PHE A 103 4.08 8.60 14.67
C PHE A 103 5.26 8.16 15.55
N ALA A 104 5.85 7.00 15.28
CA ALA A 104 7.02 6.53 16.02
C ALA A 104 8.22 7.48 15.89
N ILE A 105 8.49 8.02 14.70
CA ILE A 105 9.54 9.01 14.47
C ILE A 105 9.28 10.31 15.24
N ILE A 106 8.03 10.78 15.23
CA ILE A 106 7.65 12.05 15.88
C ILE A 106 7.68 11.93 17.41
N LEU A 107 7.16 10.81 17.95
CA LEU A 107 6.99 10.60 19.39
C LEU A 107 8.23 10.06 20.09
N SER A 108 9.19 9.48 19.34
CA SER A 108 10.44 8.96 19.88
C SER A 108 11.63 9.77 19.33
N PRO A 109 11.99 10.91 19.96
CA PRO A 109 13.23 11.63 19.67
C PRO A 109 14.45 10.92 20.27
N SER A 110 15.63 11.01 19.64
CA SER A 110 16.84 10.31 20.16
C SER A 110 17.36 11.05 21.38
N PRO A 111 18.07 10.37 22.27
CA PRO A 111 18.87 11.03 23.31
C PRO A 111 19.81 12.09 22.72
N GLU A 112 20.43 11.80 21.57
CA GLU A 112 21.28 12.74 20.82
C GLU A 112 20.49 13.95 20.30
N GLN A 113 19.31 13.74 19.69
CA GLN A 113 18.43 14.82 19.24
C GLN A 113 17.92 15.67 20.40
N LEU A 114 17.60 15.06 21.54
CA LEU A 114 17.17 15.75 22.76
C LEU A 114 18.31 16.63 23.31
N ALA A 115 19.54 16.11 23.32
CA ALA A 115 20.72 16.85 23.77
C ALA A 115 21.10 17.99 22.81
N ALA A 116 20.97 17.78 21.50
CA ALA A 116 21.30 18.77 20.48
C ALA A 116 20.15 19.74 20.14
N LYS A 117 18.95 19.55 20.73
CA LYS A 117 17.69 20.22 20.34
C LYS A 117 17.40 20.13 18.83
N GLU A 118 17.82 19.03 18.21
CA GLU A 118 17.59 18.78 16.80
C GLU A 118 16.18 18.26 16.57
N ALA A 119 15.53 18.75 15.53
CA ALA A 119 14.20 18.30 15.17
C ALA A 119 14.21 16.80 14.76
N PRO A 120 13.06 16.10 14.84
CA PRO A 120 12.87 14.81 14.18
C PRO A 120 13.28 14.92 12.71
N SER A 121 13.61 13.80 12.07
CA SER A 121 13.99 13.75 10.65
C SER A 121 12.80 14.12 9.76
N TRP A 122 12.48 15.42 9.68
CA TRP A 122 11.33 15.97 8.95
C TRP A 122 11.36 15.58 7.48
N PHE A 123 12.56 15.44 6.91
CA PHE A 123 12.75 14.92 5.57
C PHE A 123 12.10 13.54 5.37
N ILE A 124 12.41 12.58 6.26
CA ILE A 124 11.86 11.21 6.19
C ILE A 124 10.35 11.25 6.42
N THR A 125 9.89 12.03 7.41
CA THR A 125 8.47 12.19 7.71
C THR A 125 7.70 12.75 6.51
N CYS A 126 8.19 13.83 5.90
CA CYS A 126 7.57 14.44 4.73
C CYS A 126 7.57 13.49 3.52
N MET A 127 8.64 12.72 3.33
CA MET A 127 8.71 11.72 2.25
C MET A 127 7.67 10.61 2.45
N LEU A 128 7.55 10.08 3.68
CA LEU A 128 6.57 9.04 4.01
C LEU A 128 5.15 9.55 3.87
N VAL A 129 4.85 10.72 4.44
CA VAL A 129 3.54 11.37 4.32
C VAL A 129 3.23 11.65 2.85
N GLY A 130 4.18 12.17 2.07
CA GLY A 130 4.00 12.44 0.64
C GLY A 130 3.75 11.19 -0.20
N LEU A 131 4.14 10.00 0.27
CA LEU A 131 3.87 8.71 -0.38
C LEU A 131 2.46 8.16 -0.04
N THR A 132 1.80 8.64 1.02
CA THR A 132 0.47 8.13 1.43
C THR A 132 -0.74 8.49 0.55
N PRO A 133 -0.80 9.62 -0.20
CA PRO A 133 -2.00 9.98 -0.96
C PRO A 133 -2.37 8.95 -2.03
N LEU A 134 -1.38 8.31 -2.64
CA LEU A 134 -1.59 7.34 -3.72
C LEU A 134 -2.33 6.07 -3.26
N PRO A 135 -1.89 5.34 -2.20
CA PRO A 135 -2.65 4.20 -1.69
C PRO A 135 -4.00 4.62 -1.08
N LEU A 136 -4.10 5.80 -0.46
CA LEU A 136 -5.38 6.32 0.05
C LEU A 136 -6.40 6.57 -1.07
N ALA A 137 -6.01 7.24 -2.14
CA ALA A 137 -6.87 7.47 -3.30
C ALA A 137 -7.30 6.15 -3.97
N ARG A 138 -6.46 5.11 -3.92
CA ARG A 138 -6.84 3.77 -4.39
C ARG A 138 -7.86 3.11 -3.46
N LEU A 139 -7.66 3.20 -2.15
CA LEU A 139 -8.59 2.64 -1.16
C LEU A 139 -9.98 3.26 -1.32
N ASP A 140 -10.06 4.58 -1.42
CA ASP A 140 -11.32 5.31 -1.62
C ASP A 140 -12.10 4.77 -2.84
N ARG A 141 -11.42 4.64 -3.98
CA ARG A 141 -12.04 4.08 -5.20
C ARG A 141 -12.45 2.62 -5.07
N LEU A 142 -11.64 1.79 -4.40
CA LEU A 142 -11.97 0.38 -4.19
C LEU A 142 -13.21 0.22 -3.29
N ILE A 143 -13.33 1.08 -2.29
CA ILE A 143 -14.50 1.12 -1.40
C ILE A 143 -15.72 1.56 -2.20
N ASP A 144 -15.62 2.60 -3.03
CA ASP A 144 -16.70 3.05 -3.90
C ASP A 144 -17.16 1.96 -4.88
N GLU A 145 -16.21 1.29 -5.55
CA GLU A 145 -16.50 0.16 -6.42
C GLU A 145 -17.21 -0.96 -5.66
N TRP A 146 -16.79 -1.25 -4.43
CA TRP A 146 -17.43 -2.27 -3.59
C TRP A 146 -18.85 -1.88 -3.19
N VAL A 147 -19.07 -0.63 -2.75
CA VAL A 147 -20.40 -0.11 -2.39
C VAL A 147 -21.34 -0.19 -3.59
N ARG A 148 -20.90 0.23 -4.79
CA ARG A 148 -21.68 0.14 -6.03
C ARG A 148 -22.05 -1.30 -6.38
N ARG A 149 -21.08 -2.23 -6.32
CA ARG A 149 -21.33 -3.66 -6.57
C ARG A 149 -22.32 -4.28 -5.58
N ARG A 150 -22.33 -3.80 -4.33
CA ARG A 150 -23.27 -4.27 -3.30
C ARG A 150 -24.67 -3.68 -3.50
N ALA A 151 -24.77 -2.43 -3.92
CA ALA A 151 -26.05 -1.77 -4.23
C ALA A 151 -26.75 -2.44 -5.43
N VAL A 152 -26.02 -2.76 -6.50
CA VAL A 152 -26.56 -3.48 -7.67
C VAL A 152 -27.09 -4.86 -7.27
N ARG A 153 -26.29 -5.67 -6.57
CA ARG A 153 -26.71 -6.99 -6.10
C ARG A 153 -27.95 -6.94 -5.20
N ARG A 154 -28.07 -5.92 -4.35
CA ARG A 154 -29.26 -5.72 -3.50
C ARG A 154 -30.51 -5.41 -4.33
N ARG A 155 -30.38 -4.61 -5.40
CA ARG A 155 -31.50 -4.30 -6.32
C ARG A 155 -31.93 -5.54 -7.11
N GLU A 156 -30.99 -6.31 -7.63
CA GLU A 156 -31.27 -7.57 -8.34
C GLU A 156 -32.01 -8.57 -7.42
N ALA A 157 -31.57 -8.69 -6.16
CA ALA A 157 -32.24 -9.54 -5.18
C ALA A 157 -33.68 -9.09 -4.87
N LEU A 158 -33.94 -7.78 -4.82
CA LEU A 158 -35.28 -7.23 -4.61
C LEU A 158 -36.19 -7.48 -5.82
N ASN A 159 -35.67 -7.31 -7.04
CA ASN A 159 -36.42 -7.55 -8.27
C ASN A 159 -36.73 -9.03 -8.52
N ALA A 160 -35.96 -9.95 -7.94
CA ALA A 160 -36.19 -11.39 -8.05
C ALA A 160 -37.26 -11.92 -7.07
N VAL A 161 -37.70 -11.11 -6.11
CA VAL A 161 -38.70 -11.46 -5.08
C VAL A 161 -40.10 -10.89 -5.43
N LEU A 162 -40.17 -9.93 -6.36
CA LEU A 162 -41.40 -9.35 -6.90
C LEU A 162 -41.83 -10.10 -8.17
#